data_AF-A0A9P8P6M3-F1
#
_entry.id   AF-A0A9P8P6M3-F1
#
_cell.length_a   1.000
_cell.length_b   1.000
_cell.length_c   1.000
_cell.angle_alpha   90.00
_cell.angle_beta   90.00
_cell.angle_gamma   90.00
#
_symmetry.space_group_name_H-M   'P 1'
#
loop_
_entity.id
_entity.type
_entity.pdbx_description
1 polymer ?
#
loop_
_entity_poly.entity_id
_entity_poly.type
_entity_poly.pdbx_seq_one_letter_code
_entity_poly.pdbx_strand_id
1 'polypeptide(L)'
;MLTGLRRLGTGISAVQTRSISLLGNLQPPPDSQVNEKRVGRGPGSGYGKTSGRGQKGQKARGSVPHWFEGGQTPVHKLYPKRGFRRSLKLDLHELPLVRIQRFHDSGRLNLAPGEVLTMKKMKEVGLITGSIKEGVALLGNGSPEYNLDISIESTKASQSAIEAIERNGGSYTSRYFSRSLGYKVHMAPGKFMSTKGYIPMQAKPIARRDILTYTDSEKRGYLVDSELSKRIQDGTNRTASVKRTTKSPLARQLEQLQSATTKSYGVHGFANNSLVKFSDLSI
;
A
#
# COMPACT_ATOMS: atom_id res chain seq x y z
N MET A 1 -19.78 -78.95 28.54
CA MET A 1 -20.16 -79.65 27.30
C MET A 1 -20.56 -78.61 26.26
N LEU A 2 -19.81 -78.61 25.14
CA LEU A 2 -20.22 -78.30 23.77
C LEU A 2 -20.93 -76.94 23.50
N THR A 3 -20.17 -75.92 23.09
CA THR A 3 -19.93 -75.48 21.69
C THR A 3 -21.11 -74.76 21.02
N GLY A 4 -20.91 -73.50 20.65
CA GLY A 4 -21.86 -72.81 19.77
C GLY A 4 -21.60 -71.33 19.48
N LEU A 5 -20.35 -70.90 19.26
CA LEU A 5 -20.08 -69.61 18.62
C LEU A 5 -20.55 -69.68 17.16
N ARG A 6 -21.79 -69.25 16.88
CA ARG A 6 -22.23 -69.02 15.51
C ARG A 6 -21.66 -67.69 15.03
N ARG A 7 -20.55 -67.78 14.27
CA ARG A 7 -20.13 -66.73 13.34
C ARG A 7 -21.31 -66.44 12.41
N LEU A 8 -21.98 -65.30 12.63
CA LEU A 8 -22.86 -64.74 11.62
C LEU A 8 -21.98 -64.28 10.46
N GLY A 9 -22.07 -65.00 9.35
CA GLY A 9 -21.29 -64.76 8.15
C GLY A 9 -21.50 -63.33 7.66
N THR A 10 -20.39 -62.65 7.42
CA THR A 10 -20.31 -61.44 6.62
C THR A 10 -20.62 -61.78 5.16
N GLY A 11 -21.89 -62.00 4.86
CA GLY A 11 -22.40 -62.06 3.50
C GLY A 11 -22.69 -60.65 3.01
N ILE A 12 -21.65 -59.88 2.68
CA ILE A 12 -21.83 -58.66 1.86
C ILE A 12 -22.08 -59.14 0.43
N SER A 13 -23.30 -59.62 0.17
CA SER A 13 -23.85 -59.61 -1.18
C SER A 13 -24.28 -58.17 -1.44
N ALA A 14 -23.31 -57.30 -1.73
CA ALA A 14 -23.59 -56.04 -2.39
C ALA A 14 -24.17 -56.40 -3.77
N VAL A 15 -25.49 -56.52 -3.84
CA VAL A 15 -26.21 -56.60 -5.11
C VAL A 15 -25.86 -55.30 -5.82
N GLN A 16 -24.92 -55.38 -6.77
CA GLN A 16 -24.59 -54.27 -7.66
C GLN A 16 -25.81 -54.03 -8.54
N THR A 17 -26.75 -53.23 -8.06
CA THR A 17 -27.77 -52.64 -8.92
C THR A 17 -27.03 -51.70 -9.87
N ARG A 18 -26.67 -52.21 -11.05
CA ARG A 18 -26.17 -51.37 -12.14
C ARG A 18 -27.33 -50.47 -12.57
N SER A 19 -27.44 -49.30 -11.98
CA SER A 19 -28.39 -48.30 -12.45
C SER A 19 -27.98 -47.90 -13.87
N ILE A 20 -28.94 -47.89 -14.80
CA ILE A 20 -28.72 -47.49 -16.20
C ILE A 20 -28.12 -46.07 -16.29
N SER A 21 -28.37 -45.23 -15.27
CA SER A 21 -27.69 -43.95 -15.10
C SER A 21 -27.39 -43.67 -13.62
N LEU A 22 -26.29 -42.96 -13.35
CA LEU A 22 -25.87 -42.51 -12.01
C LEU A 22 -26.66 -41.29 -11.52
N LEU A 23 -27.40 -40.62 -12.40
CA LEU A 23 -28.09 -39.36 -12.11
C LEU A 23 -29.23 -39.54 -11.09
N GLY A 24 -29.87 -40.72 -11.04
CA GLY A 24 -30.98 -40.99 -10.11
C GLY A 24 -30.57 -41.27 -8.65
N ASN A 25 -29.29 -41.51 -8.39
CA ASN A 25 -28.76 -41.89 -7.07
C ASN A 25 -27.76 -40.88 -6.50
N LEU A 26 -27.62 -39.70 -7.12
CA LEU A 26 -26.74 -38.65 -6.59
C LEU A 26 -27.32 -38.11 -5.28
N GLN A 27 -26.51 -38.18 -4.22
CA GLN A 27 -26.81 -37.59 -2.93
C GLN A 27 -25.70 -36.61 -2.56
N PRO A 28 -26.03 -35.48 -1.89
CA PRO A 28 -25.01 -34.61 -1.33
C PRO A 28 -24.20 -35.37 -0.28
N PRO A 29 -22.97 -34.92 0.05
CA PRO A 29 -22.24 -35.49 1.17
C PRO A 29 -23.07 -35.37 2.45
N PRO A 30 -22.98 -36.35 3.36
CA PRO A 30 -23.73 -36.34 4.61
C PRO A 30 -23.47 -35.01 5.35
N ASP A 31 -24.51 -34.47 5.97
CA ASP A 31 -24.51 -33.19 6.71
C ASP A 31 -24.21 -31.92 5.89
N SER A 32 -24.09 -32.02 4.55
CA SER A 32 -24.00 -30.84 3.70
C SER A 32 -25.33 -30.09 3.57
N GLN A 33 -26.45 -30.76 3.81
CA GLN A 33 -27.77 -30.16 3.83
C GLN A 33 -28.43 -30.38 5.19
N VAL A 34 -29.01 -29.31 5.72
CA VAL A 34 -29.77 -29.35 6.97
C VAL A 34 -31.24 -29.10 6.66
N ASN A 35 -32.12 -29.85 7.31
CA ASN A 35 -33.56 -29.66 7.17
C ASN A 35 -33.97 -28.25 7.61
N GLU A 36 -34.67 -27.53 6.73
CA GLU A 36 -35.18 -26.20 7.04
C GLU A 36 -36.21 -26.25 8.19
N LYS A 37 -36.07 -25.34 9.14
CA LYS A 37 -37.03 -25.20 10.24
C LYS A 37 -38.36 -24.64 9.73
N ARG A 38 -39.36 -25.51 9.58
CA ARG A 38 -40.73 -25.12 9.19
C ARG A 38 -41.59 -24.87 10.43
N VAL A 39 -42.02 -23.63 10.63
CA VAL A 39 -42.87 -23.22 11.76
C VAL A 39 -44.36 -23.31 11.43
N GLY A 40 -45.23 -23.48 12.44
CA GLY A 40 -46.69 -23.51 12.25
C GLY A 40 -47.23 -24.82 11.63
N ARG A 41 -46.53 -25.96 11.82
CA ARG A 41 -46.90 -27.28 11.28
C ARG A 41 -47.39 -28.24 12.38
N GLY A 42 -48.37 -27.80 13.17
CA GLY A 42 -48.99 -28.60 14.23
C GLY A 42 -48.09 -28.83 15.46
N PRO A 43 -48.64 -29.33 16.58
CA PRO A 43 -47.91 -29.46 17.85
C PRO A 43 -46.75 -30.47 17.79
N GLY A 44 -46.89 -31.57 17.03
CA GLY A 44 -45.85 -32.60 16.89
C GLY A 44 -44.56 -32.11 16.21
N SER A 45 -44.59 -30.96 15.52
CA SER A 45 -43.39 -30.34 14.92
C SER A 45 -42.48 -29.63 15.93
N GLY A 46 -42.90 -29.46 17.19
CA GLY A 46 -42.19 -28.64 18.19
C GLY A 46 -42.32 -27.13 17.99
N TYR A 47 -42.79 -26.66 16.82
CA TYR A 47 -42.98 -25.24 16.49
C TYR A 47 -44.44 -24.90 16.12
N GLY A 48 -45.40 -25.63 16.69
CA GLY A 48 -46.83 -25.49 16.35
C GLY A 48 -47.49 -24.23 16.91
N LYS A 49 -47.67 -24.18 18.24
CA LYS A 49 -48.56 -23.20 18.91
C LYS A 49 -48.18 -21.73 18.70
N THR A 50 -46.91 -21.39 18.92
CA THR A 50 -46.41 -20.00 18.83
C THR A 50 -45.43 -19.79 17.68
N SER A 51 -45.20 -20.81 16.85
CA SER A 51 -44.25 -20.74 15.73
C SER A 51 -42.85 -20.23 16.11
N GLY A 52 -42.43 -20.46 17.36
CA GLY A 52 -41.15 -20.00 17.89
C GLY A 52 -41.07 -18.50 18.26
N ARG A 53 -42.18 -17.76 18.21
CA ARG A 53 -42.22 -16.31 18.50
C ARG A 53 -42.48 -15.95 19.97
N GLY A 54 -42.74 -16.94 20.83
CA GLY A 54 -43.11 -16.72 22.24
C GLY A 54 -44.59 -16.37 22.45
N GLN A 55 -44.94 -15.94 23.65
CA GLN A 55 -46.33 -15.59 24.03
C GLN A 55 -46.55 -14.08 24.06
N LYS A 56 -47.59 -13.60 23.35
CA LYS A 56 -48.04 -12.19 23.35
C LYS A 56 -46.87 -11.17 23.15
N GLY A 57 -47.14 -9.88 23.33
CA GLY A 57 -46.14 -8.82 23.18
C GLY A 57 -45.79 -8.45 21.73
N GLN A 58 -44.99 -7.39 21.59
CA GLN A 58 -44.69 -6.79 20.30
C GLN A 58 -43.85 -7.71 19.40
N LYS A 59 -42.89 -8.47 19.94
CA LYS A 59 -42.08 -9.43 19.15
C LYS A 59 -42.92 -10.59 18.59
N ALA A 60 -44.00 -10.99 19.28
CA ALA A 60 -44.88 -12.04 18.76
C ALA A 60 -45.82 -11.52 17.65
N ARG A 61 -46.31 -10.27 17.77
CA ARG A 61 -47.35 -9.70 16.88
C ARG A 61 -46.79 -8.80 15.76
N GLY A 62 -45.56 -8.32 15.89
CA GLY A 62 -44.93 -7.38 14.97
C GLY A 62 -43.40 -7.42 15.04
N SER A 63 -42.76 -6.32 14.67
CA SER A 63 -41.30 -6.19 14.61
C SER A 63 -40.80 -5.08 15.52
N VAL A 64 -39.66 -5.31 16.15
CA VAL A 64 -38.86 -4.31 16.86
C VAL A 64 -37.45 -4.37 16.30
N PRO A 65 -36.79 -3.24 16.00
CA PRO A 65 -35.39 -3.24 15.59
C PRO A 65 -34.53 -3.98 16.62
N HIS A 66 -33.63 -4.84 16.15
CA HIS A 66 -32.82 -5.70 17.03
C HIS A 66 -31.95 -4.92 18.02
N TRP A 67 -31.56 -3.69 17.68
CA TRP A 67 -30.72 -2.81 18.49
C TRP A 67 -31.51 -1.83 19.36
N PHE A 68 -32.84 -1.97 19.47
CA PHE A 68 -33.65 -1.06 20.26
C PHE A 68 -33.53 -1.36 21.77
N GLU A 69 -33.08 -0.37 22.56
CA GLU A 69 -32.82 -0.48 24.00
C GLU A 69 -34.01 -0.05 24.88
N GLY A 70 -35.24 -0.12 24.35
CA GLY A 70 -36.46 0.07 25.16
C GLY A 70 -36.79 1.52 25.55
N GLY A 71 -36.08 2.52 25.01
CA GLY A 71 -36.28 3.94 25.29
C GLY A 71 -35.08 4.64 25.92
N GLN A 72 -34.09 3.87 26.39
CA GLN A 72 -32.78 4.38 26.77
C GLN A 72 -32.06 5.01 25.56
N THR A 73 -31.19 6.00 25.80
CA THR A 73 -30.27 6.53 24.80
C THR A 73 -29.38 5.39 24.27
N PRO A 74 -29.51 5.01 22.97
CA PRO A 74 -28.82 3.82 22.47
C PRO A 74 -27.30 3.94 22.52
N VAL A 75 -26.60 2.81 22.61
CA VAL A 75 -25.13 2.73 22.64
C VAL A 75 -24.45 3.53 21.52
N HIS A 76 -25.00 3.50 20.31
CA HIS A 76 -24.46 4.25 19.16
C HIS A 76 -24.60 5.78 19.27
N LYS A 77 -25.39 6.27 20.24
CA LYS A 77 -25.51 7.70 20.60
C LYS A 77 -24.78 8.05 21.90
N LEU A 78 -24.60 7.11 22.81
CA LEU A 78 -23.90 7.34 24.09
C LEU A 78 -22.47 7.81 23.88
N TYR A 79 -21.77 7.20 22.94
CA TYR A 79 -20.36 7.51 22.68
C TYR A 79 -20.20 8.58 21.58
N PRO A 80 -19.27 9.53 21.73
CA PRO A 80 -18.99 10.51 20.69
C PRO A 80 -18.35 9.84 19.48
N LYS A 81 -18.67 10.34 18.28
CA LYS A 81 -18.00 9.92 17.04
C LYS A 81 -16.56 10.41 17.07
N ARG A 82 -15.59 9.49 17.06
CA ARG A 82 -14.15 9.82 17.08
C ARG A 82 -13.53 9.64 15.70
N GLY A 83 -12.67 10.58 15.31
CA GLY A 83 -11.91 10.54 14.06
C GLY A 83 -12.75 10.87 12.82
N PHE A 84 -12.16 10.65 11.65
CA PHE A 84 -12.79 10.84 10.35
C PHE A 84 -12.24 9.84 9.33
N ARG A 85 -13.01 9.52 8.29
CA ARG A 85 -12.55 8.69 7.18
C ARG A 85 -11.71 9.53 6.21
N ARG A 86 -10.41 9.24 6.11
CA ARG A 86 -9.52 9.91 5.15
C ARG A 86 -9.73 9.37 3.72
N SER A 87 -10.49 10.07 2.90
CA SER A 87 -10.81 9.67 1.51
C SER A 87 -9.57 9.50 0.61
N LEU A 88 -8.51 10.27 0.87
CA LEU A 88 -7.27 10.25 0.08
C LEU A 88 -6.24 9.22 0.60
N LYS A 89 -6.60 8.32 1.53
CA LYS A 89 -5.71 7.25 2.01
C LYS A 89 -5.38 6.31 0.86
N LEU A 90 -4.09 6.08 0.64
CA LEU A 90 -3.63 5.07 -0.30
C LEU A 90 -3.79 3.69 0.35
N ASP A 91 -4.48 2.79 -0.32
CA ASP A 91 -4.68 1.40 0.10
C ASP A 91 -3.66 0.52 -0.64
N LEU A 92 -2.51 0.31 0.00
CA LEU A 92 -1.38 -0.43 -0.56
C LEU A 92 -1.40 -1.86 -0.03
N HIS A 93 -1.13 -2.82 -0.89
CA HIS A 93 -0.96 -4.20 -0.46
C HIS A 93 0.41 -4.36 0.22
N GLU A 94 0.43 -4.81 1.46
CA GLU A 94 1.67 -5.06 2.19
C GLU A 94 2.33 -6.36 1.70
N LEU A 95 3.62 -6.32 1.41
CA LEU A 95 4.40 -7.45 0.93
C LEU A 95 5.68 -7.58 1.76
N PRO A 96 5.79 -8.57 2.66
CA PRO A 96 6.99 -8.80 3.45
C PRO A 96 8.09 -9.51 2.65
N LEU A 97 9.36 -9.21 2.95
CA LEU A 97 10.52 -9.85 2.31
C LEU A 97 10.56 -11.37 2.50
N VAL A 98 10.17 -11.89 3.68
CA VAL A 98 10.05 -13.35 3.92
C VAL A 98 9.26 -14.03 2.80
N ARG A 99 8.18 -13.39 2.33
CA ARG A 99 7.31 -13.99 1.32
C ARG A 99 8.01 -14.08 -0.03
N ILE A 100 8.83 -13.09 -0.38
CA ILE A 100 9.62 -13.11 -1.61
C ILE A 100 10.64 -14.26 -1.54
N GLN A 101 11.35 -14.38 -0.42
CA GLN A 101 12.29 -15.47 -0.19
C GLN A 101 11.62 -16.84 -0.35
N ARG A 102 10.49 -17.08 0.32
CA ARG A 102 9.75 -18.34 0.20
C ARG A 102 9.29 -18.67 -1.23
N PHE A 103 8.94 -17.65 -2.00
CA PHE A 103 8.55 -17.84 -3.40
C PHE A 103 9.76 -18.20 -4.28
N HIS A 104 10.93 -17.66 -3.97
CA HIS A 104 12.18 -18.04 -4.59
C HIS A 104 12.55 -19.49 -4.21
N ASP A 105 12.54 -19.83 -2.92
CA ASP A 105 12.92 -21.16 -2.42
C ASP A 105 12.00 -22.27 -2.98
N SER A 106 10.73 -21.95 -3.23
CA SER A 106 9.77 -22.87 -3.87
C SER A 106 9.89 -22.95 -5.40
N GLY A 107 10.84 -22.24 -6.01
CA GLY A 107 11.06 -22.21 -7.46
C GLY A 107 9.91 -21.57 -8.25
N ARG A 108 9.07 -20.77 -7.58
CA ARG A 108 7.92 -20.11 -8.22
C ARG A 108 8.26 -18.73 -8.76
N LEU A 109 9.30 -18.10 -8.21
CA LEU A 109 9.78 -16.80 -8.64
C LEU A 109 10.64 -16.93 -9.90
N ASN A 110 9.99 -16.92 -11.06
CA ASN A 110 10.67 -16.97 -12.34
C ASN A 110 10.94 -15.53 -12.82
N LEU A 111 12.19 -15.09 -12.69
CA LEU A 111 12.67 -13.82 -13.24
C LEU A 111 13.77 -14.12 -14.26
N ALA A 112 13.71 -13.50 -15.43
CA ALA A 112 14.82 -13.54 -16.36
C ALA A 112 16.02 -12.75 -15.79
N PRO A 113 17.27 -13.08 -16.19
CA PRO A 113 18.44 -12.33 -15.73
C PRO A 113 18.30 -10.85 -16.12
N GLY A 114 18.40 -9.96 -15.12
CA GLY A 114 18.22 -8.51 -15.29
C GLY A 114 16.76 -8.03 -15.34
N GLU A 115 15.77 -8.92 -15.22
CA GLU A 115 14.37 -8.51 -15.17
C GLU A 115 14.01 -7.92 -13.80
N VAL A 116 13.33 -6.77 -13.82
CA VAL A 116 12.86 -6.10 -12.60
C VAL A 116 11.61 -6.80 -12.08
N LEU A 117 11.60 -7.13 -10.79
CA LEU A 117 10.41 -7.60 -10.07
C LEU A 117 9.43 -6.44 -9.89
N THR A 118 8.64 -6.26 -10.93
CA THR A 118 7.62 -5.22 -11.05
C THR A 118 6.29 -5.69 -10.47
N MET A 119 5.44 -4.80 -9.99
CA MET A 119 4.14 -5.17 -9.40
C MET A 119 3.24 -6.04 -10.31
N LYS A 120 3.35 -5.90 -11.64
CA LYS A 120 2.65 -6.76 -12.60
C LYS A 120 3.15 -8.20 -12.48
N LYS A 121 4.48 -8.39 -12.49
CA LYS A 121 5.15 -9.69 -12.35
C LYS A 121 4.86 -10.33 -10.99
N MET A 122 4.85 -9.53 -9.93
CA MET A 122 4.42 -10.00 -8.60
C MET A 122 3.02 -10.62 -8.63
N LYS A 123 2.09 -10.04 -9.42
CA LYS A 123 0.74 -10.58 -9.57
C LYS A 123 0.70 -11.82 -10.45
N GLU A 124 1.45 -11.83 -11.56
CA GLU A 124 1.54 -12.97 -12.49
C GLU A 124 2.10 -14.23 -11.81
N VAL A 125 3.13 -14.07 -10.98
CA VAL A 125 3.72 -15.16 -10.18
C VAL A 125 2.79 -15.63 -9.04
N GLY A 126 1.80 -14.80 -8.67
CA GLY A 126 0.93 -15.04 -7.51
C GLY A 126 1.60 -14.69 -6.17
N LEU A 127 2.71 -13.92 -6.21
CA LEU A 127 3.32 -13.34 -5.03
C LEU A 127 2.31 -12.48 -4.27
N ILE A 128 1.54 -11.70 -5.04
CA ILE A 128 0.40 -10.92 -4.55
C ILE A 128 -0.85 -11.43 -5.25
N THR A 129 -1.92 -11.63 -4.48
CA THR A 129 -3.21 -12.09 -4.97
C THR A 129 -4.32 -11.09 -4.69
N GLY A 130 -5.44 -11.22 -5.39
CA GLY A 130 -6.60 -10.34 -5.23
C GLY A 130 -6.53 -9.02 -5.99
N SER A 131 -7.43 -8.10 -5.62
CA SER A 131 -7.59 -6.81 -6.28
C SER A 131 -6.68 -5.75 -5.66
N ILE A 132 -5.48 -5.60 -6.21
CA ILE A 132 -4.62 -4.46 -5.89
C ILE A 132 -5.19 -3.22 -6.58
N LYS A 133 -5.53 -2.17 -5.82
CA LYS A 133 -6.12 -0.95 -6.37
C LYS A 133 -5.08 0.15 -6.60
N GLU A 134 -4.13 0.32 -5.68
CA GLU A 134 -3.36 1.57 -5.59
C GLU A 134 -1.85 1.34 -5.49
N GLY A 135 -1.40 0.10 -5.29
CA GLY A 135 0.02 -0.26 -5.30
C GLY A 135 0.40 -1.30 -4.25
N VAL A 136 1.71 -1.42 -4.05
CA VAL A 136 2.34 -2.38 -3.14
C VAL A 136 3.31 -1.64 -2.22
N ALA A 137 3.27 -1.99 -0.94
CA ALA A 137 4.20 -1.54 0.08
C ALA A 137 5.09 -2.69 0.53
N LEU A 138 6.39 -2.61 0.28
CA LEU A 138 7.36 -3.59 0.76
C LEU A 138 7.68 -3.38 2.24
N LEU A 139 7.67 -4.46 3.01
CA LEU A 139 7.96 -4.46 4.44
C LEU A 139 9.22 -5.28 4.73
N GLY A 140 10.08 -4.77 5.61
CA GLY A 140 11.35 -5.39 5.99
C GLY A 140 11.22 -6.61 6.91
N ASN A 141 10.02 -7.15 7.10
CA ASN A 141 9.82 -8.39 7.83
C ASN A 141 10.52 -9.52 7.06
N GLY A 142 11.49 -10.19 7.69
CA GLY A 142 12.34 -11.19 7.04
C GLY A 142 13.65 -10.68 6.49
N SER A 143 14.06 -9.46 6.86
CA SER A 143 15.34 -8.90 6.42
C SER A 143 16.58 -9.79 6.66
N PRO A 144 16.71 -10.60 7.74
CA PRO A 144 17.91 -11.44 7.90
C PRO A 144 17.91 -12.69 7.02
N GLU A 145 16.74 -13.18 6.60
CA GLU A 145 16.60 -14.40 5.78
C GLU A 145 16.62 -14.08 4.28
N TYR A 146 16.35 -12.84 3.91
CA TYR A 146 16.37 -12.39 2.53
C TYR A 146 17.79 -12.42 1.99
N ASN A 147 18.03 -13.13 0.89
CA ASN A 147 19.37 -13.31 0.29
C ASN A 147 19.41 -13.10 -1.23
N LEU A 148 18.41 -12.43 -1.79
CA LEU A 148 18.23 -12.30 -3.24
C LEU A 148 18.80 -10.98 -3.79
N ASP A 149 19.48 -11.07 -4.93
CA ASP A 149 20.11 -9.98 -5.70
C ASP A 149 19.17 -9.42 -6.79
N ILE A 150 17.90 -9.21 -6.45
CA ILE A 150 16.86 -8.84 -7.42
C ILE A 150 16.62 -7.33 -7.41
N SER A 151 16.37 -6.76 -8.59
CA SER A 151 15.87 -5.39 -8.73
C SER A 151 14.35 -5.36 -8.53
N ILE A 152 13.86 -4.64 -7.52
CA ILE A 152 12.44 -4.61 -7.16
C ILE A 152 11.85 -3.22 -7.37
N GLU A 153 10.70 -3.16 -8.04
CA GLU A 153 9.91 -1.94 -8.21
C GLU A 153 8.59 -2.03 -7.44
N SER A 154 8.35 -1.08 -6.53
CA SER A 154 7.09 -1.00 -5.79
C SER A 154 6.68 0.45 -5.52
N THR A 155 5.50 0.67 -4.94
CA THR A 155 5.02 2.02 -4.65
C THR A 155 5.74 2.65 -3.46
N LYS A 156 6.04 1.85 -2.43
CA LYS A 156 6.76 2.28 -1.22
C LYS A 156 7.48 1.09 -0.61
N ALA A 157 8.56 1.36 0.12
CA ALA A 157 9.22 0.37 0.97
C ALA A 157 9.52 0.98 2.35
N SER A 158 9.56 0.12 3.37
CA SER A 158 10.17 0.48 4.66
C SER A 158 11.68 0.60 4.52
N GLN A 159 12.31 1.48 5.30
CA GLN A 159 13.76 1.67 5.29
C GLN A 159 14.54 0.36 5.50
N SER A 160 14.10 -0.46 6.47
CA SER A 160 14.68 -1.78 6.74
C SER A 160 14.59 -2.75 5.56
N ALA A 161 13.60 -2.60 4.67
CA ALA A 161 13.48 -3.43 3.48
C ALA A 161 14.49 -2.98 2.41
N ILE A 162 14.63 -1.67 2.22
CA ILE A 162 15.58 -1.08 1.27
C ILE A 162 17.01 -1.52 1.63
N GLU A 163 17.38 -1.35 2.90
CA GLU A 163 18.69 -1.75 3.41
C GLU A 163 18.95 -3.26 3.26
N ALA A 164 17.94 -4.09 3.47
CA ALA A 164 18.08 -5.53 3.30
C ALA A 164 18.26 -5.94 1.83
N ILE A 165 17.56 -5.28 0.91
CA ILE A 165 17.70 -5.51 -0.53
C ILE A 165 19.10 -5.09 -1.01
N GLU A 166 19.54 -3.89 -0.59
CA GLU A 166 20.85 -3.34 -0.99
C GLU A 166 22.02 -4.12 -0.39
N ARG A 167 21.89 -4.64 0.85
CA ARG A 167 22.91 -5.47 1.50
C ARG A 167 23.27 -6.71 0.67
N ASN A 168 22.30 -7.25 -0.06
CA ASN A 168 22.48 -8.44 -0.89
C ASN A 168 22.78 -8.11 -2.36
N GLY A 169 23.07 -6.85 -2.68
CA GLY A 169 23.39 -6.41 -4.05
C GLY A 169 22.17 -6.20 -4.96
N GLY A 170 20.96 -6.31 -4.43
CA GLY A 170 19.73 -5.95 -5.15
C GLY A 170 19.55 -4.44 -5.27
N SER A 171 18.63 -4.01 -6.14
CA SER A 171 18.28 -2.60 -6.30
C SER A 171 16.80 -2.38 -5.98
N TYR A 172 16.46 -1.25 -5.36
CA TYR A 172 15.07 -0.90 -5.09
C TYR A 172 14.72 0.44 -5.74
N THR A 173 13.58 0.49 -6.45
CA THR A 173 13.02 1.72 -7.01
C THR A 173 11.59 1.92 -6.55
N SER A 174 11.33 3.08 -5.95
CA SER A 174 10.00 3.52 -5.56
C SER A 174 9.34 4.27 -6.73
N ARG A 175 8.25 3.71 -7.28
CA ARG A 175 7.58 4.25 -8.49
C ARG A 175 6.14 4.67 -8.24
N TYR A 176 5.78 5.83 -8.77
CA TYR A 176 4.44 6.39 -8.68
C TYR A 176 3.50 5.81 -9.76
N PHE A 177 2.29 5.44 -9.34
CA PHE A 177 1.17 5.15 -10.24
C PHE A 177 -0.07 5.93 -9.81
N SER A 178 -0.85 6.40 -10.79
CA SER A 178 -2.11 7.06 -10.47
C SER A 178 -3.18 6.05 -10.03
N ARG A 179 -4.00 6.45 -9.04
CA ARG A 179 -4.97 5.62 -8.29
C ARG A 179 -6.00 4.87 -9.13
N SER A 180 -6.20 5.28 -10.38
CA SER A 180 -7.22 4.72 -11.27
C SER A 180 -6.62 4.16 -12.55
N LEU A 181 -6.04 5.01 -13.38
CA LEU A 181 -5.65 4.65 -14.73
C LEU A 181 -4.25 4.05 -14.77
N GLY A 182 -3.25 4.75 -14.21
CA GLY A 182 -1.84 4.37 -14.35
C GLY A 182 -1.55 2.98 -13.79
N TYR A 183 -2.06 2.69 -12.59
CA TYR A 183 -1.90 1.38 -11.98
C TYR A 183 -2.59 0.27 -12.79
N LYS A 184 -3.81 0.50 -13.29
CA LYS A 184 -4.52 -0.49 -14.12
C LYS A 184 -3.81 -0.76 -15.43
N VAL A 185 -3.30 0.28 -16.08
CA VAL A 185 -2.51 0.18 -17.32
C VAL A 185 -1.26 -0.65 -17.08
N HIS A 186 -0.58 -0.42 -15.97
CA HIS A 186 0.60 -1.19 -15.57
C HIS A 186 0.29 -2.66 -15.31
N MET A 187 -0.80 -2.96 -14.59
CA MET A 187 -1.21 -4.34 -14.30
C MET A 187 -1.67 -5.11 -15.54
N ALA A 188 -2.45 -4.47 -16.41
CA ALA A 188 -3.14 -5.15 -17.50
C ALA A 188 -3.05 -4.34 -18.81
N PRO A 189 -1.84 -4.17 -19.39
CA PRO A 189 -1.65 -3.37 -20.60
C PRO A 189 -2.39 -3.96 -21.82
N GLY A 190 -2.45 -5.30 -21.93
CA GLY A 190 -3.14 -5.97 -23.04
C GLY A 190 -4.63 -5.63 -23.14
N LYS A 191 -5.29 -5.37 -22.01
CA LYS A 191 -6.69 -4.92 -22.01
C LYS A 191 -6.85 -3.54 -22.66
N PHE A 192 -5.91 -2.62 -22.45
CA PHE A 192 -5.96 -1.30 -23.07
C PHE A 192 -5.61 -1.36 -24.55
N MET A 193 -4.66 -2.22 -24.92
CA MET A 193 -4.34 -2.45 -26.33
C MET A 193 -5.54 -3.02 -27.09
N SER A 194 -6.25 -4.00 -26.53
CA SER A 194 -7.43 -4.60 -27.19
C SER A 194 -8.64 -3.67 -27.23
N THR A 195 -8.87 -2.87 -26.18
CA THR A 195 -10.05 -1.98 -26.11
C THR A 195 -9.85 -0.64 -26.80
N LYS A 196 -8.63 -0.08 -26.77
CA LYS A 196 -8.34 1.27 -27.27
C LYS A 196 -7.31 1.33 -28.40
N GLY A 197 -6.58 0.24 -28.66
CA GLY A 197 -5.48 0.23 -29.64
C GLY A 197 -4.19 0.93 -29.17
N TYR A 198 -4.13 1.41 -27.94
CA TYR A 198 -2.93 2.06 -27.39
C TYR A 198 -2.83 1.91 -25.86
N ILE A 199 -1.62 2.14 -25.33
CA ILE A 199 -1.33 2.14 -23.90
C ILE A 199 -1.24 3.60 -23.43
N PRO A 200 -2.12 4.06 -22.52
CA PRO A 200 -2.03 5.41 -21.97
C PRO A 200 -0.69 5.65 -21.24
N MET A 201 -0.14 6.85 -21.40
CA MET A 201 1.08 7.26 -20.71
C MET A 201 0.87 7.34 -19.20
N GLN A 202 1.92 7.04 -18.43
CA GLN A 202 1.90 7.15 -16.98
C GLN A 202 1.90 8.62 -16.53
N ALA A 203 1.02 8.95 -15.58
CA ALA A 203 0.91 10.30 -15.05
C ALA A 203 2.07 10.61 -14.10
N LYS A 204 2.53 11.86 -14.13
CA LYS A 204 3.48 12.40 -13.14
C LYS A 204 2.76 12.68 -11.81
N PRO A 205 3.45 12.61 -10.65
CA PRO A 205 2.84 12.99 -9.38
C PRO A 205 2.56 14.49 -9.38
N ILE A 206 1.32 14.86 -9.05
CA ILE A 206 0.88 16.26 -9.01
C ILE A 206 0.84 16.77 -7.56
N ALA A 207 0.42 15.90 -6.62
CA ALA A 207 0.33 16.29 -5.23
C ALA A 207 1.73 16.51 -4.63
N ARG A 208 1.94 17.65 -3.96
CA ARG A 208 3.22 18.00 -3.32
C ARG A 208 3.80 16.87 -2.46
N ARG A 209 2.93 16.20 -1.67
CA ARG A 209 3.33 15.05 -0.82
C ARG A 209 3.95 13.91 -1.62
N ASP A 210 3.44 13.63 -2.81
CA ASP A 210 3.89 12.53 -3.65
C ASP A 210 5.18 12.96 -4.35
N ILE A 211 5.24 14.19 -4.87
CA ILE A 211 6.46 14.79 -5.44
C ILE A 211 7.63 14.68 -4.46
N LEU A 212 7.46 15.16 -3.22
CA LEU A 212 8.50 15.05 -2.19
C LEU A 212 8.93 13.60 -2.00
N THR A 213 7.97 12.69 -1.77
CA THR A 213 8.24 11.27 -1.53
C THR A 213 9.08 10.61 -2.63
N TYR A 214 8.81 10.91 -3.91
CA TYR A 214 9.54 10.31 -5.04
C TYR A 214 10.79 11.09 -5.47
N THR A 215 11.00 12.29 -4.91
CA THR A 215 12.24 13.06 -5.10
C THR A 215 13.25 12.75 -3.98
N ASP A 216 12.79 12.25 -2.84
CA ASP A 216 13.64 11.83 -1.72
C ASP A 216 14.54 10.64 -2.12
N SER A 217 15.87 10.82 -1.98
CA SER A 217 16.86 9.77 -2.25
C SER A 217 16.78 8.61 -1.25
N GLU A 218 16.50 8.89 0.04
CA GLU A 218 16.35 7.87 1.08
C GLU A 218 15.28 6.82 0.75
N LYS A 219 14.19 7.25 0.09
CA LYS A 219 13.08 6.36 -0.30
C LYS A 219 13.30 5.70 -1.66
N ARG A 220 14.47 5.91 -2.27
CA ARG A 220 14.83 5.49 -3.63
C ARG A 220 13.77 5.88 -4.65
N GLY A 221 13.30 7.12 -4.56
CA GLY A 221 12.29 7.65 -5.44
C GLY A 221 12.75 7.71 -6.89
N TYR A 222 11.90 7.30 -7.83
CA TYR A 222 12.24 7.29 -9.26
C TYR A 222 12.47 8.70 -9.87
N LEU A 223 12.18 9.79 -9.14
CA LEU A 223 12.36 11.16 -9.64
C LEU A 223 13.67 11.81 -9.25
N VAL A 224 14.51 11.20 -8.40
CA VAL A 224 15.74 11.81 -7.85
C VAL A 224 16.59 12.46 -8.93
N ASP A 225 16.95 11.72 -9.98
CA ASP A 225 17.81 12.20 -11.08
C ASP A 225 17.05 12.72 -12.31
N SER A 226 15.72 12.75 -12.23
CA SER A 226 14.87 13.07 -13.37
C SER A 226 14.96 14.55 -13.77
N GLU A 227 14.64 14.87 -15.03
CA GLU A 227 14.50 16.27 -15.44
C GLU A 227 13.45 17.04 -14.63
N LEU A 228 12.45 16.35 -14.08
CA LEU A 228 11.42 16.96 -13.26
C LEU A 228 11.99 17.48 -11.95
N SER A 229 12.84 16.72 -11.25
CA SER A 229 13.44 17.17 -10.00
C SER A 229 14.30 18.41 -10.23
N LYS A 230 15.09 18.41 -11.31
CA LYS A 230 15.88 19.58 -11.74
C LYS A 230 15.01 20.81 -12.00
N ARG A 231 13.95 20.67 -12.79
CA ARG A 231 13.00 21.77 -13.06
C ARG A 231 12.30 22.28 -11.79
N ILE A 232 11.98 21.39 -10.85
CA ILE A 232 11.42 21.76 -9.55
C ILE A 232 12.44 22.58 -8.75
N GLN A 233 13.70 22.13 -8.68
CA GLN A 233 14.79 22.84 -8.01
C GLN A 233 15.02 24.23 -8.63
N ASP A 234 15.10 24.33 -9.96
CA ASP A 234 15.23 25.60 -10.67
C ASP A 234 14.07 26.55 -10.36
N GLY A 235 12.84 26.03 -10.37
CA GLY A 235 11.65 26.80 -10.01
C GLY A 235 11.70 27.31 -8.56
N THR A 236 12.17 26.48 -7.63
CA THR A 236 12.33 26.90 -6.23
C THR A 236 13.41 27.97 -6.08
N ASN A 237 14.54 27.84 -6.76
CA ASN A 237 15.64 28.79 -6.74
C ASN A 237 15.22 30.15 -7.31
N ARG A 238 14.50 30.16 -8.45
CA ARG A 238 13.92 31.37 -9.04
C ARG A 238 12.92 32.05 -8.09
N THR A 239 12.09 31.27 -7.41
CA THR A 239 11.13 31.83 -6.44
C THR A 239 11.84 32.43 -5.23
N ALA A 240 12.91 31.79 -4.75
CA ALA A 240 13.73 32.29 -3.64
C ALA A 240 14.43 33.61 -4.00
N SER A 241 15.00 33.73 -5.21
CA SER A 241 15.62 34.98 -5.67
C SER A 241 14.62 36.11 -5.90
N VAL A 242 13.37 35.79 -6.28
CA VAL A 242 12.31 36.78 -6.50
C VAL A 242 11.69 37.32 -5.21
N LYS A 243 11.77 36.58 -4.09
CA LYS A 243 11.45 37.11 -2.75
C LYS A 243 12.46 38.20 -2.35
N ARG A 244 12.29 39.39 -2.94
CA ARG A 244 12.92 40.63 -2.49
C ARG A 244 12.40 40.94 -1.10
N THR A 245 13.19 40.64 -0.07
CA THR A 245 13.01 41.34 1.20
C THR A 245 13.32 42.80 0.92
N THR A 246 12.34 43.70 1.03
CA THR A 246 12.64 45.10 1.23
C THR A 246 13.36 45.20 2.57
N LYS A 247 14.71 45.09 2.54
CA LYS A 247 15.54 45.32 3.70
C LYS A 247 15.13 46.66 4.30
N SER A 248 14.88 46.71 5.60
CA SER A 248 14.56 47.98 6.26
C SER A 248 15.70 48.97 5.99
N PRO A 249 15.42 50.27 5.88
CA PRO A 249 16.45 51.28 5.63
C PRO A 249 17.64 51.16 6.61
N LEU A 250 17.33 50.82 7.86
CA LEU A 250 18.29 50.62 8.95
C LEU A 250 19.17 49.37 8.74
N ALA A 251 18.58 48.26 8.28
CA ALA A 251 19.35 47.05 7.94
C ALA A 251 20.29 47.27 6.75
N ARG A 252 19.90 48.11 5.78
CA ARG A 252 20.78 48.53 4.68
C ARG A 252 21.93 49.41 5.16
N GLN A 253 21.66 50.35 6.06
CA GLN A 253 22.69 51.19 6.67
C GLN A 253 23.68 50.37 7.49
N LEU A 254 23.20 49.39 8.29
CA LEU A 254 24.07 48.52 9.08
C LEU A 254 24.97 47.62 8.21
N GLU A 255 24.45 47.03 7.13
CA GLU A 255 25.28 46.29 6.16
C GLU A 255 26.29 47.20 5.45
N GLN A 256 25.89 48.42 5.07
CA GLN A 256 26.81 49.41 4.51
C GLN A 256 27.92 49.75 5.50
N LEU A 257 27.60 49.96 6.77
CA LEU A 257 28.59 50.18 7.83
C LEU A 257 29.48 48.95 8.07
N GLN A 258 28.94 47.73 8.04
CA GLN A 258 29.71 46.49 8.19
C GLN A 258 30.63 46.19 6.99
N SER A 259 30.19 46.54 5.77
CA SER A 259 31.02 46.49 4.56
C SER A 259 32.06 47.62 4.53
N ALA A 260 31.77 48.75 5.19
CA ALA A 260 32.70 49.87 5.36
C ALA A 260 33.74 49.62 6.46
N THR A 261 33.45 48.81 7.48
CA THR A 261 34.43 48.39 8.50
C THR A 261 35.38 47.29 8.02
N THR A 262 35.01 46.54 6.97
CA THR A 262 35.90 45.57 6.29
C THR A 262 36.80 46.22 5.24
N LYS A 263 36.54 47.48 4.85
CA LYS A 263 37.64 48.35 4.42
C LYS A 263 38.51 48.59 5.64
N SER A 264 39.57 47.81 5.76
CA SER A 264 40.64 48.10 6.70
C SER A 264 41.12 49.52 6.44
N TYR A 265 40.70 50.47 7.27
CA TYR A 265 41.56 51.59 7.65
C TYR A 265 42.67 51.01 8.54
N GLY A 266 43.36 49.98 8.05
CA GLY A 266 44.70 49.70 8.50
C GLY A 266 45.49 50.94 8.14
N VAL A 267 46.14 51.56 9.12
CA VAL A 267 47.60 51.68 9.25
C VAL A 267 48.44 51.56 7.95
N HIS A 268 47.90 51.96 6.79
CA HIS A 268 48.58 52.01 5.50
C HIS A 268 49.12 53.42 5.23
N GLY A 269 48.68 54.43 6.01
CA GLY A 269 49.18 55.80 5.91
C GLY A 269 50.54 56.05 6.56
N PHE A 270 51.07 55.11 7.35
CA PHE A 270 52.34 55.31 8.08
C PHE A 270 53.41 54.25 7.81
N ALA A 271 53.12 53.23 6.98
CA ALA A 271 54.09 52.14 6.73
C ALA A 271 55.15 52.48 5.67
N ASN A 272 54.90 53.49 4.82
CA ASN A 272 55.79 53.85 3.72
C ASN A 272 56.14 55.35 3.78
N ASN A 273 56.81 55.80 4.84
CA ASN A 273 57.46 57.11 4.81
C ASN A 273 58.79 56.99 4.07
N SER A 274 58.73 57.03 2.74
CA SER A 274 59.90 57.32 1.90
C SER A 274 59.93 58.80 1.56
N LEU A 275 61.10 59.43 1.68
CA LEU A 275 61.33 60.81 1.24
C LEU A 275 61.05 60.93 -0.26
N VAL A 276 59.95 61.59 -0.63
CA VAL A 276 59.62 61.93 -2.02
C VAL A 276 60.30 63.27 -2.36
N LYS A 277 61.04 63.32 -3.47
CA LYS A 277 61.65 64.55 -3.97
C LYS A 277 60.62 65.35 -4.77
N PHE A 278 60.72 66.68 -4.71
CA PHE A 278 59.76 67.61 -5.34
C PHE A 278 59.66 67.47 -6.87
N SER A 279 60.64 66.83 -7.51
CA SER A 279 60.65 66.54 -8.95
C SER A 279 59.63 65.49 -9.39
N ASP A 280 59.12 64.69 -8.46
CA ASP A 280 58.35 63.47 -8.78
C ASP A 280 56.83 63.68 -8.62
N LEU A 281 56.40 64.90 -8.31
CA LEU A 281 55.00 65.28 -8.18
C LEU A 281 54.55 66.02 -9.45
N SER A 282 53.92 65.31 -10.37
CA SER A 282 53.11 65.91 -11.45
C SER A 282 51.65 65.95 -11.03
N ILE A 283 51.05 67.15 -11.04
CA ILE A 283 49.62 67.39 -10.80
C ILE A 283 48.79 66.79 -11.94
#